data_AF-A0AAE1PC98-F1
#
_entry.id   AF-A0AAE1PC98-F1
#
_cell.length_a   1.000
_cell.length_b   1.000
_cell.length_c   1.000
_cell.angle_alpha   90.00
_cell.angle_beta   90.00
_cell.angle_gamma   90.00
#
_symmetry.space_group_name_H-M   'P 1'
#
loop_
_entity.id
_entity.type
_entity.pdbx_description
1 polymer ?
#
loop_
_entity_poly.entity_id
_entity_poly.type
_entity_poly.pdbx_seq_one_letter_code
_entity_poly.pdbx_strand_id
1 'polypeptide(L)' 'MNSLGVCGHLLLLLQDYLQGLRYFRVVMNGPTSDGYPISASVPQGSVLGPLLWNAYYNDLLQLIPEAHAKGLKQYIYRCL' A
#
# COMPACT_ATOMS: atom_id res chain seq x y z
N MET A 1 -3.32 11.62 2.33
CA MET A 1 -1.93 12.13 2.45
C MET A 1 -1.87 13.58 2.88
N ASN A 2 -2.61 14.52 2.27
CA ASN A 2 -2.73 15.89 2.78
C ASN A 2 -3.21 15.94 4.25
N SER A 3 -4.13 15.05 4.63
CA SER A 3 -4.60 14.85 6.01
C SER A 3 -3.50 14.47 7.01
N LEU A 4 -2.38 13.92 6.53
CA LEU A 4 -1.20 13.56 7.31
C LEU A 4 -0.14 14.67 7.32
N GLY A 5 -0.46 15.86 6.79
CA GLY A 5 0.48 16.99 6.70
C GLY A 5 1.51 16.90 5.57
N VAL A 6 1.40 15.92 4.68
CA VAL A 6 2.31 15.75 3.53
C VAL A 6 1.90 16.70 2.41
N CYS A 7 2.79 17.61 2.00
CA CYS A 7 2.53 18.63 0.99
C CYS A 7 3.75 18.92 0.09
N GLY A 8 3.56 19.77 -0.94
CA GLY A 8 4.63 20.23 -1.83
C GLY A 8 5.26 19.13 -2.69
N HIS A 9 6.56 19.24 -2.95
CA HIS A 9 7.31 18.29 -3.80
C HIS A 9 7.28 16.85 -3.28
N LEU A 10 7.24 16.65 -1.96
CA LEU A 10 7.12 15.31 -1.38
C LEU A 10 5.78 14.66 -1.73
N LEU A 11 4.69 15.43 -1.72
CA LEU A 11 3.38 14.93 -2.14
C LEU A 11 3.40 14.53 -3.61
N LEU A 12 4.00 15.34 -4.48
CA LEU A 12 4.13 15.04 -5.91
C LEU A 12 4.95 13.75 -6.13
N LEU A 13 6.05 13.57 -5.40
CA LEU A 13 6.88 12.37 -5.47
C LEU A 13 6.10 11.13 -5.02
N LEU A 14 5.33 11.23 -3.93
CA LEU A 14 4.50 10.13 -3.44
C LEU A 14 3.33 9.83 -4.36
N GLN A 15 2.77 10.84 -5.02
CA GLN A 15 1.76 10.67 -6.05
C GLN A 15 2.35 9.91 -7.24
N ASP A 16 3.48 10.36 -7.79
CA ASP A 16 4.17 9.67 -8.89
C ASP A 16 4.55 8.23 -8.51
N TYR A 17 5.03 8.01 -7.28
CA TYR A 17 5.36 6.69 -6.76
C TYR A 17 4.18 5.71 -6.69
N LEU A 18 2.98 6.23 -6.38
CA LEU A 18 1.76 5.44 -6.25
C LEU A 18 0.95 5.37 -7.56
N GLN A 19 1.17 6.32 -8.46
CA GLN A 19 0.54 6.40 -9.77
C GLN A 19 1.32 5.54 -10.77
N GLY A 20 0.60 4.94 -11.73
CA GLY A 20 1.20 4.16 -12.80
C GLY A 20 0.71 2.71 -12.86
N LEU A 21 0.47 2.27 -14.09
CA LEU A 21 0.15 0.88 -14.39
C LEU A 21 1.43 0.06 -14.30
N ARG A 22 1.59 -0.68 -13.21
CA ARG A 22 2.71 -1.62 -13.04
C ARG A 22 2.28 -2.99 -13.54
N TYR A 23 3.22 -3.84 -13.89
CA TYR A 23 2.93 -5.22 -14.27
C TYR A 23 3.75 -6.17 -13.40
N PHE A 24 3.14 -7.26 -12.94
CA PHE A 24 3.87 -8.37 -12.35
C PHE A 24 3.83 -9.59 -13.25
N ARG A 25 4.81 -10.47 -13.07
CA ARG A 25 4.96 -11.73 -13.80
C ARG A 25 5.49 -12.77 -12.84
N VAL A 26 5.06 -14.00 -13.00
CA VAL A 26 5.45 -15.12 -12.15
C VAL A 26 6.36 -16.05 -12.95
N VAL A 27 7.46 -16.49 -12.33
CA VAL A 27 8.38 -17.47 -12.92
C VAL A 27 8.31 -18.75 -12.09
N MET A 28 7.95 -19.86 -12.72
CA MET A 28 7.84 -21.17 -12.05
C MET A 28 8.69 -22.18 -12.81
N ASN A 29 9.80 -22.63 -12.23
CA ASN A 29 10.70 -23.63 -12.82
C ASN A 29 11.23 -23.26 -14.24
N GLY A 30 11.36 -21.98 -14.55
CA GLY A 30 11.87 -21.48 -15.84
C GLY A 30 10.82 -20.72 -16.68
N PRO A 31 9.64 -21.31 -16.98
CA PRO A 31 8.55 -20.59 -17.64
C PRO A 31 8.13 -19.32 -16.90
N THR A 32 7.87 -18.26 -17.67
CA THR A 32 7.40 -16.96 -17.19
C THR A 32 5.97 -16.73 -17.67
N SER A 33 5.07 -16.26 -16.80
CA SER A 33 3.71 -15.87 -17.17
C SER A 33 3.68 -14.59 -18.00
N ASP A 34 2.56 -14.33 -18.66
CA ASP A 34 2.26 -13.00 -19.17
C ASP A 34 2.25 -11.96 -18.05
N GLY A 35 2.50 -10.70 -18.41
CA GLY A 35 2.46 -9.58 -17.48
C GLY A 35 1.03 -9.26 -17.07
N TYR A 36 0.75 -9.25 -15.76
CA TYR A 36 -0.54 -8.88 -15.22
C TYR A 36 -0.51 -7.45 -14.66
N PRO A 37 -1.43 -6.56 -15.08
CA PRO A 37 -1.45 -5.18 -14.62
C PRO A 37 -1.88 -5.06 -13.14
N ILE A 38 -1.15 -4.25 -12.38
CA ILE A 38 -1.46 -3.85 -11.01
C ILE A 38 -1.92 -2.40 -11.04
N SER A 39 -3.19 -2.18 -10.73
CA SER A 39 -3.81 -0.85 -10.69
C SER A 39 -3.78 -0.20 -9.29
N ALA A 40 -3.43 -0.94 -8.24
CA ALA A 40 -3.47 -0.45 -6.86
C ALA A 40 -2.43 -1.14 -5.97
N SER A 41 -2.16 -0.55 -4.80
CA SER A 41 -1.16 -0.96 -3.78
C SER A 41 0.23 -0.35 -3.95
N VAL A 42 0.97 -0.32 -2.85
CA VAL A 42 2.39 0.05 -2.83
C VAL A 42 3.26 -1.01 -3.54
N PRO A 43 4.40 -0.66 -4.14
CA PRO A 43 5.34 -1.64 -4.68
C PRO A 43 5.85 -2.59 -3.58
N GLN A 44 5.66 -3.90 -3.76
CA GLN A 44 6.17 -4.89 -2.81
C GLN A 44 7.70 -4.94 -2.85
N GLY A 45 8.33 -5.12 -1.68
CA GLY A 45 9.79 -5.06 -1.53
C GLY A 45 10.36 -3.64 -1.47
N SER A 46 9.51 -2.61 -1.53
CA SER A 46 9.96 -1.22 -1.35
C SER A 46 10.08 -0.82 0.12
N VAL A 47 11.05 0.04 0.42
CA VAL A 47 11.27 0.60 1.76
C VAL A 47 10.07 1.46 2.21
N LEU A 48 9.46 2.19 1.28
CA LEU A 48 8.30 3.04 1.58
C LEU A 48 6.98 2.25 1.71
N GLY A 49 6.94 1.01 1.22
CA GLY A 49 5.74 0.19 1.16
C GLY A 49 5.05 0.01 2.51
N PRO A 50 5.74 -0.49 3.55
CA PRO A 50 5.16 -0.67 4.89
C PRO A 50 4.62 0.63 5.49
N LEU A 51 5.33 1.74 5.32
CA LEU A 51 4.90 3.05 5.84
C LEU A 51 3.63 3.55 5.14
N LEU A 52 3.62 3.52 3.81
CA LEU A 52 2.49 3.98 3.01
C LEU A 52 1.27 3.07 3.16
N TRP A 53 1.49 1.77 3.37
CA TRP A 53 0.44 0.84 3.73
C TRP A 53 -0.24 1.23 5.04
N ASN A 54 0.53 1.50 6.10
CA ASN A 54 -0.02 1.92 7.39
C ASN A 54 -0.79 3.23 7.30
N ALA A 55 -0.27 4.21 6.57
CA ALA A 55 -0.95 5.48 6.32
C ALA A 55 -2.33 5.28 5.67
N TYR A 56 -2.38 4.46 4.61
CA TYR A 56 -3.63 4.14 3.92
C TYR A 56 -4.59 3.32 4.80
N TYR A 57 -4.07 2.32 5.49
CA TYR A 57 -4.88 1.40 6.29
C TYR A 57 -5.49 2.10 7.52
N ASN A 58 -4.79 3.09 8.09
CA ASN A 58 -5.33 3.89 9.19
C ASN A 58 -6.59 4.66 8.79
N ASP A 59 -6.67 5.15 7.55
CA ASP A 59 -7.86 5.81 7.03
C ASP A 59 -8.99 4.80 6.81
N LEU A 60 -8.69 3.59 6.30
CA LEU A 60 -9.68 2.52 6.18
C LEU A 60 -10.30 2.11 7.51
N LEU A 61 -9.50 2.03 8.58
CA LEU A 61 -9.99 1.66 9.91
C LEU A 61 -10.98 2.66 10.50
N GLN A 62 -10.96 3.92 10.05
CA GLN A 62 -11.92 4.94 10.49
C GLN A 62 -13.30 4.74 9.85
N LEU A 63 -13.39 3.96 8.77
CA LEU A 63 -14.65 3.66 8.07
C LEU A 63 -15.44 2.51 8.71
N ILE A 64 -14.86 1.81 9.70
CA ILE A 64 -15.42 0.60 10.30
C ILE A 64 -15.76 0.88 11.77
N PRO A 65 -16.85 0.31 12.35
CA PRO A 65 -17.17 0.53 13.75
C PRO A 65 -16.03 0.16 14.70
N GLU A 66 -15.83 0.95 15.76
CA GLU A 66 -14.68 0.80 16.69
C GLU A 66 -14.52 -0.61 17.26
N ALA A 67 -15.64 -1.28 17.55
CA ALA A 67 -15.65 -2.65 18.07
C ALA A 67 -14.89 -3.63 17.16
N HIS A 68 -15.02 -3.46 15.83
CA HIS A 68 -14.31 -4.28 14.83
C HIS A 68 -12.91 -3.75 14.53
N ALA A 69 -12.74 -2.42 14.52
CA ALA A 69 -11.44 -1.79 14.25
C ALA A 69 -10.39 -2.13 15.31
N LYS A 70 -10.77 -2.28 16.58
CA LYS A 70 -9.84 -2.57 17.68
C LYS A 70 -9.14 -3.94 17.53
N GLY A 71 -9.88 -4.96 17.11
CA GLY A 71 -9.32 -6.29 16.83
C GLY A 71 -8.41 -6.29 15.60
N LEU A 72 -8.80 -5.58 14.54
CA LEU A 72 -8.00 -5.45 13.31
C LEU A 72 -6.69 -4.70 13.55
N LYS A 73 -6.72 -3.60 14.31
CA LYS A 73 -5.52 -2.87 14.73
C LYS A 73 -4.53 -3.80 15.44
N GLN A 74 -5.02 -4.63 16.37
CA GLN A 74 -4.16 -5.54 17.12
C GLN A 74 -3.53 -6.65 16.27
N TYR A 75 -4.25 -7.15 15.26
CA TYR A 75 -3.73 -8.18 14.35
C TYR A 75 -2.68 -7.62 13.39
N ILE A 76 -2.97 -6.49 12.76
CA ILE A 76 -2.14 -5.95 11.67
C ILE A 76 -0.83 -5.35 12.19
N TYR A 77 -0.87 -4.63 13.31
CA TYR A 77 0.36 -4.09 13.92
C TYR A 77 1.22 -5.16 14.61
N ARG A 78 0.74 -6.40 14.75
CA ARG A 78 1.55 -7.54 15.22
C ARG A 78 2.27 -8.28 14.10
N CYS A 79 1.90 -8.05 12.84
CA CYS A 79 2.50 -8.69 11.67
C CYS A 79 3.59 -7.82 11.00
N LEU A 80 3.92 -6.67 11.60
CA LEU A 80 5.02 -5.78 11.24
C LEU A 80 6.05 -5.78 12.36
#